data_AF-R5CY41-F1
#
_entry.id   AF-R5CY41-F1
#
_cell.length_a   1.000
_cell.length_b   1.000
_cell.length_c   1.000
_cell.angle_alpha   90.00
_cell.angle_beta   90.00
_cell.angle_gamma   90.00
#
_symmetry.space_group_name_H-M   'P 1'
#
loop_
_entity.id
_entity.type
_entity.pdbx_description
1 polymer ?
#
loop_
_entity_poly.entity_id
_entity_poly.type
_entity_poly.pdbx_seq_one_letter_code
_entity_poly.pdbx_strand_id
1 'polypeptide(L)'
;MLSRNADEKDISEFTTLVSMLKELAPVYYSLGNHESDFPEEKLERVKSAVTAAGGVLVYNDYIDVNLGVNRLRLVGLSGDKEMWLDFGSNVPKAPEQNELYEFLGALRHCDLPTVWLAHKPDMMIFFDPHEDYRIDLVLSGHVHGGLWRIPGVGGVFSPSEGLFPHYDKGEYSFGSTRLILSGGLAGYGLIPRIFNLPEICVITLSPEYKI
;
A
#
# COMPACT_ATOMS: atom_id res chain seq x y z
N MET A 1 3.56 5.85 -6.83
CA MET A 1 2.25 6.25 -7.35
C MET A 1 2.45 7.46 -8.24
N LEU A 2 1.97 7.36 -9.46
CA LEU A 2 1.87 8.38 -10.48
C LEU A 2 0.62 9.25 -10.22
N SER A 3 0.60 10.49 -10.72
CA SER A 3 -0.61 11.31 -10.66
C SER A 3 -1.68 10.78 -11.63
N ARG A 4 -2.96 11.07 -11.37
CA ARG A 4 -4.07 10.73 -12.29
C ARG A 4 -3.85 11.24 -13.72
N ASN A 5 -3.22 12.41 -13.82
CA ASN A 5 -2.91 13.07 -15.09
C ASN A 5 -1.49 12.76 -15.61
N ALA A 6 -0.80 11.76 -15.06
CA ALA A 6 0.58 11.45 -15.44
C ALA A 6 0.72 11.23 -16.95
N ASP A 7 1.69 11.86 -17.58
CA ASP A 7 1.99 11.69 -19.00
C ASP A 7 3.19 10.74 -19.24
N GLU A 8 3.68 10.64 -20.47
CA GLU A 8 4.84 9.80 -20.80
C GLU A 8 6.11 10.23 -20.05
N LYS A 9 6.27 11.53 -19.82
CA LYS A 9 7.44 12.06 -19.13
C LYS A 9 7.37 11.63 -17.67
N ASP A 10 6.21 11.75 -17.02
CA ASP A 10 6.02 11.30 -15.63
C ASP A 10 6.30 9.80 -15.48
N ILE A 11 5.81 8.98 -16.41
CA ILE A 11 6.06 7.53 -16.42
C ILE A 11 7.57 7.24 -16.59
N SER A 12 8.24 7.95 -17.49
CA SER A 12 9.69 7.82 -17.76
C SER A 12 10.56 8.24 -16.57
N GLU A 13 10.21 9.33 -15.89
CA GLU A 13 10.91 9.78 -14.67
C GLU A 13 10.72 8.77 -13.54
N PHE A 14 9.49 8.26 -13.36
CA PHE A 14 9.22 7.22 -12.37
C PHE A 14 9.98 5.93 -12.64
N THR A 15 10.04 5.46 -13.88
CA THR A 15 10.75 4.22 -14.22
C THR A 15 12.26 4.39 -14.17
N THR A 16 12.77 5.60 -14.42
CA THR A 16 14.18 5.96 -14.14
C THR A 16 14.49 5.81 -12.66
N LEU A 17 13.62 6.31 -11.77
CA LEU A 17 13.77 6.13 -10.33
C LEU A 17 13.75 4.63 -9.95
N VAL A 18 12.82 3.84 -10.51
CA VAL A 18 12.75 2.39 -10.27
C VAL A 18 14.07 1.71 -10.65
N SER A 19 14.62 2.03 -11.83
CA SER A 19 15.90 1.49 -12.30
C SER A 19 17.05 1.85 -11.36
N MET A 20 17.14 3.12 -10.93
CA MET A 20 18.15 3.55 -9.97
C MET A 20 18.03 2.85 -8.61
N LEU A 21 16.81 2.64 -8.11
CA LEU A 21 16.58 1.92 -6.86
C LEU A 21 16.91 0.43 -7.01
N LYS A 22 16.68 -0.15 -8.18
CA LYS A 22 16.96 -1.57 -8.45
C LYS A 22 18.45 -1.90 -8.36
N GLU A 23 19.33 -0.95 -8.63
CA GLU A 23 20.78 -1.10 -8.43
C GLU A 23 21.15 -1.23 -6.95
N LEU A 24 20.30 -0.77 -6.03
CA LEU A 24 20.54 -0.83 -4.58
C LEU A 24 19.88 -2.05 -3.93
N ALA A 25 18.65 -2.38 -4.32
CA ALA A 25 17.87 -3.45 -3.72
C ALA A 25 16.74 -3.93 -4.66
N PRO A 26 16.11 -5.10 -4.43
CA PRO A 26 14.86 -5.45 -5.08
C PRO A 26 13.80 -4.37 -4.88
N VAL A 27 13.08 -4.00 -5.94
CA VAL A 27 12.00 -3.00 -5.91
C VAL A 27 10.70 -3.70 -6.19
N TYR A 28 9.79 -3.67 -5.22
CA TYR A 28 8.43 -4.20 -5.37
C TYR A 28 7.45 -3.04 -5.52
N TYR A 29 6.55 -3.15 -6.50
CA TYR A 29 5.60 -2.10 -6.83
C TYR A 29 4.17 -2.63 -6.79
N SER A 30 3.37 -2.07 -5.88
CA SER A 30 1.92 -2.22 -5.87
C SER A 30 1.27 -0.93 -6.38
N LEU A 31 0.15 -1.08 -7.08
CA LEU A 31 -0.60 0.04 -7.65
C LEU A 31 -1.42 0.75 -6.57
N GLY A 32 -1.62 2.06 -6.74
CA GLY A 32 -2.53 2.83 -5.93
C GLY A 32 -3.84 3.15 -6.64
N ASN A 33 -4.62 4.02 -6.02
CA ASN A 33 -5.90 4.43 -6.58
C ASN A 33 -5.75 5.29 -7.86
N HIS A 34 -4.67 6.04 -7.98
CA HIS A 34 -4.44 6.85 -9.18
C HIS A 34 -4.23 5.98 -10.43
N GLU A 35 -3.48 4.88 -10.33
CA GLU A 35 -3.30 3.97 -11.46
C GLU A 35 -4.58 3.19 -11.77
N SER A 36 -5.42 2.93 -10.77
CA SER A 36 -6.71 2.26 -10.96
C SER A 36 -7.70 3.11 -11.76
N ASP A 37 -7.53 4.43 -11.76
CA ASP A 37 -8.29 5.38 -12.59
C ASP A 37 -7.75 5.49 -14.04
N PHE A 38 -6.63 4.85 -14.38
CA PHE A 38 -6.08 4.92 -15.73
C PHE A 38 -6.89 4.09 -16.74
N PRO A 39 -7.00 4.54 -18.01
CA PRO A 39 -7.42 3.66 -19.09
C PRO A 39 -6.54 2.41 -19.14
N GLU A 40 -7.12 1.26 -19.48
CA GLU A 40 -6.44 -0.05 -19.47
C GLU A 40 -5.10 -0.01 -20.24
N GLU A 41 -5.08 0.59 -21.43
CA GLU A 41 -3.86 0.73 -22.24
C GLU A 41 -2.74 1.48 -21.49
N LYS A 42 -3.09 2.56 -20.79
CA LYS A 42 -2.12 3.34 -20.01
C LYS A 42 -1.65 2.55 -18.80
N LEU A 43 -2.56 1.82 -18.14
CA LEU A 43 -2.23 0.97 -17.00
C LEU A 43 -1.25 -0.14 -17.38
N GLU A 44 -1.52 -0.85 -18.48
CA GLU A 44 -0.65 -1.91 -19.00
C GLU A 44 0.72 -1.38 -19.43
N ARG A 45 0.76 -0.16 -19.99
CA ARG A 45 2.02 0.51 -20.29
C ARG A 45 2.82 0.86 -19.03
N VAL A 46 2.17 1.35 -17.97
CA VAL A 46 2.83 1.60 -16.68
C VAL A 46 3.41 0.30 -16.10
N LYS A 47 2.61 -0.77 -16.08
CA LYS A 47 3.04 -2.09 -15.62
C LYS A 47 4.25 -2.60 -16.42
N SER A 48 4.17 -2.52 -17.75
CA SER A 48 5.25 -2.92 -18.65
C SER A 48 6.52 -2.11 -18.42
N ALA A 49 6.39 -0.79 -18.25
CA ALA A 49 7.53 0.10 -18.04
C ALA A 49 8.21 -0.15 -16.69
N VAL A 50 7.45 -0.39 -15.62
CA VAL A 50 8.00 -0.74 -14.30
C VAL A 50 8.76 -2.06 -14.36
N THR A 51 8.18 -3.08 -15.00
CA THR A 51 8.82 -4.38 -15.19
C THR A 51 10.11 -4.25 -16.01
N ALA A 52 10.08 -3.48 -17.10
CA ALA A 52 11.24 -3.24 -17.95
C ALA A 52 12.36 -2.48 -17.21
N ALA A 53 12.02 -1.64 -16.24
CA ALA A 53 12.98 -0.96 -15.36
C ALA A 53 13.52 -1.86 -14.23
N GLY A 54 13.10 -3.13 -14.16
CA GLY A 54 13.56 -4.09 -13.16
C GLY A 54 12.74 -4.11 -11.87
N GLY A 55 11.64 -3.36 -11.81
CA GLY A 55 10.66 -3.46 -10.71
C GLY A 55 9.86 -4.77 -10.81
N VAL A 56 9.47 -5.31 -9.66
CA VAL A 56 8.58 -6.48 -9.57
C VAL A 56 7.19 -5.99 -9.22
N LEU A 57 6.24 -6.19 -10.13
CA LEU A 57 4.84 -5.89 -9.87
C LEU A 57 4.25 -6.90 -8.89
N VAL A 58 3.56 -6.40 -7.88
CA VAL A 58 2.73 -7.20 -6.97
C VAL A 58 1.39 -6.48 -6.91
N TYR A 59 0.39 -7.00 -7.61
CA TYR A 59 -0.90 -6.32 -7.81
C TYR A 59 -2.03 -7.33 -7.83
N ASN A 60 -2.90 -7.27 -6.80
CA ASN A 60 -3.94 -8.25 -6.54
C ASN A 60 -3.42 -9.69 -6.64
N ASP A 61 -2.23 -9.88 -6.07
CA ASP A 61 -1.49 -11.14 -6.07
C ASP A 61 -0.49 -11.12 -4.92
N TYR A 62 0.20 -12.23 -4.72
CA TYR A 62 1.29 -12.36 -3.77
C TYR A 62 2.51 -13.03 -4.39
N ILE A 63 3.66 -12.74 -3.80
CA ILE A 63 4.92 -13.41 -4.10
C ILE A 63 5.63 -13.76 -2.80
N ASP A 64 6.33 -14.89 -2.78
CA ASP A 64 7.22 -15.21 -1.67
C ASP A 64 8.62 -14.72 -2.01
N VAL A 65 9.24 -13.99 -1.07
CA VAL A 65 10.54 -13.36 -1.25
C VAL A 65 11.47 -13.71 -0.10
N ASN A 66 12.77 -13.67 -0.36
CA ASN A 66 13.79 -13.83 0.66
C ASN A 66 14.29 -12.45 1.10
N LEU A 67 14.13 -12.13 2.38
CA LEU A 67 14.78 -11.00 3.03
C LEU A 67 15.96 -11.53 3.86
N GLY A 68 17.14 -11.50 3.25
CA GLY A 68 18.30 -12.21 3.77
C GLY A 68 18.08 -13.73 3.72
N VAL A 69 18.14 -14.39 4.87
CA VAL A 69 17.89 -15.84 5.00
C VAL A 69 16.42 -16.18 5.32
N ASN A 70 15.61 -15.17 5.61
CA ASN A 70 14.21 -15.37 6.01
C ASN A 70 13.31 -15.26 4.78
N ARG A 71 12.34 -16.17 4.69
CA ARG A 71 11.29 -16.12 3.67
C ARG A 71 10.07 -15.39 4.24
N LEU A 72 9.50 -14.48 3.45
CA LEU A 72 8.24 -13.80 3.76
C LEU A 72 7.35 -13.76 2.54
N ARG A 73 6.05 -13.59 2.76
CA ARG A 73 5.07 -13.34 1.70
C ARG A 73 4.83 -11.85 1.55
N LEU A 74 4.97 -11.34 0.35
CA LEU A 74 4.62 -9.98 -0.03
C LEU A 74 3.30 -10.02 -0.80
N VAL A 75 2.29 -9.29 -0.32
CA VAL A 75 0.96 -9.20 -0.94
C VAL A 75 0.77 -7.79 -1.48
N GLY A 76 0.26 -7.64 -2.69
CA GLY A 76 -0.03 -6.35 -3.29
C GLY A 76 -1.53 -6.16 -3.48
N LEU A 77 -2.07 -5.04 -2.99
CA LEU A 77 -3.48 -4.67 -3.13
C LEU A 77 -3.64 -3.26 -3.65
N SER A 78 -4.62 -3.07 -4.54
CA SER A 78 -4.87 -1.78 -5.18
C SER A 78 -5.65 -0.81 -4.30
N GLY A 79 -6.54 -1.34 -3.46
CA GLY A 79 -7.40 -0.58 -2.56
C GLY A 79 -8.48 0.25 -3.25
N ASP A 80 -8.87 -0.07 -4.49
CA ASP A 80 -9.86 0.68 -5.29
C ASP A 80 -11.00 -0.16 -5.85
N LYS A 81 -10.82 -1.47 -6.02
CA LYS A 81 -11.85 -2.38 -6.57
C LYS A 81 -12.23 -3.49 -5.61
N GLU A 82 -11.62 -3.49 -4.43
CA GLU A 82 -11.92 -4.35 -3.31
C GLU A 82 -13.33 -4.06 -2.84
N MET A 83 -14.25 -4.99 -3.11
CA MET A 83 -15.65 -4.93 -2.69
C MET A 83 -15.84 -4.74 -1.17
N TRP A 84 -14.77 -4.91 -0.39
CA TRP A 84 -14.75 -4.59 1.03
C TRP A 84 -14.80 -3.07 1.25
N LEU A 85 -14.12 -2.26 0.45
CA LEU A 85 -13.99 -0.80 0.63
C LEU A 85 -15.24 0.00 0.29
N ASP A 86 -16.16 -0.56 -0.51
CA ASP A 86 -17.35 0.14 -1.00
C ASP A 86 -18.59 -0.12 -0.13
N PHE A 87 -18.50 -1.02 0.86
CA PHE A 87 -19.66 -1.47 1.62
C PHE A 87 -19.39 -1.47 3.12
N GLY A 88 -20.02 -0.52 3.84
CA GLY A 88 -20.02 -0.48 5.29
C GLY A 88 -20.44 -1.80 5.95
N SER A 89 -20.18 -1.87 7.26
CA SER A 89 -20.17 -3.01 8.20
C SER A 89 -21.27 -4.11 8.17
N ASN A 90 -22.21 -4.08 7.22
CA ASN A 90 -23.36 -5.01 7.14
C ASN A 90 -23.42 -5.82 5.83
N VAL A 91 -22.39 -5.83 4.99
CA VAL A 91 -22.34 -6.69 3.79
C VAL A 91 -21.45 -7.91 4.05
N PRO A 92 -21.84 -9.12 3.58
CA PRO A 92 -21.06 -10.34 3.84
C PRO A 92 -19.62 -10.15 3.39
N LYS A 93 -18.69 -10.63 4.24
CA LYS A 93 -17.28 -10.86 3.87
C LYS A 93 -17.25 -11.40 2.44
N ALA A 94 -16.46 -10.79 1.55
CA ALA A 94 -16.60 -10.94 0.10
C ALA A 94 -16.90 -12.39 -0.29
N PRO A 95 -17.85 -12.61 -1.23
CA PRO A 95 -18.23 -13.96 -1.64
C PRO A 95 -16.96 -14.74 -1.96
N GLU A 96 -16.86 -15.95 -1.39
CA GLU A 96 -15.72 -16.85 -1.57
C GLU A 96 -15.42 -17.19 -3.05
N GLN A 97 -16.33 -16.80 -3.96
CA GLN A 97 -16.25 -17.04 -5.40
C GLN A 97 -15.94 -15.78 -6.24
N ASN A 98 -15.39 -14.69 -5.68
CA ASN A 98 -14.88 -13.62 -6.54
C ASN A 98 -13.48 -13.97 -7.07
N GLU A 99 -13.40 -14.27 -8.37
CA GLU A 99 -12.16 -14.58 -9.10
C GLU A 99 -11.04 -13.55 -8.88
N LEU A 100 -11.38 -12.26 -8.71
CA LEU A 100 -10.40 -11.19 -8.44
C LEU A 100 -9.66 -11.36 -7.10
N TYR A 101 -10.17 -12.20 -6.20
CA TYR A 101 -9.70 -12.36 -4.83
C TYR A 101 -9.43 -13.81 -4.43
N GLU A 102 -9.43 -14.74 -5.39
CA GLU A 102 -9.09 -16.15 -5.12
C GLU A 102 -7.73 -16.29 -4.41
N PHE A 103 -6.77 -15.44 -4.75
CA PHE A 103 -5.45 -15.43 -4.11
C PHE A 103 -5.51 -15.13 -2.60
N LEU A 104 -6.52 -14.39 -2.12
CA LEU A 104 -6.72 -14.14 -0.69
C LEU A 104 -7.07 -15.44 0.06
N GLY A 105 -7.67 -16.42 -0.61
CA GLY A 105 -7.90 -17.75 -0.04
C GLY A 105 -6.59 -18.41 0.41
N ALA A 106 -5.50 -18.21 -0.33
CA ALA A 106 -4.16 -18.70 0.03
C ALA A 106 -3.55 -17.97 1.25
N LEU A 107 -4.14 -16.86 1.70
CA LEU A 107 -3.69 -16.09 2.85
C LEU A 107 -4.36 -16.50 4.16
N ARG A 108 -5.51 -17.20 4.13
CA ARG A 108 -6.21 -17.69 5.34
C ARG A 108 -5.38 -18.66 6.18
N HIS A 109 -4.49 -19.41 5.52
CA HIS A 109 -3.67 -20.46 6.14
C HIS A 109 -2.18 -20.31 5.81
N CYS A 110 -1.69 -19.07 5.64
CA CYS A 110 -0.27 -18.84 5.37
C CYS A 110 0.58 -18.93 6.65
N ASP A 111 1.61 -19.78 6.62
CA ASP A 111 2.56 -19.93 7.73
C ASP A 111 3.74 -18.96 7.65
N LEU A 112 3.91 -18.24 6.53
CA LEU A 112 4.97 -17.26 6.36
C LEU A 112 4.61 -15.93 7.04
N PRO A 113 5.60 -15.20 7.58
CA PRO A 113 5.43 -13.78 7.85
C PRO A 113 4.92 -13.07 6.59
N THR A 114 3.84 -12.32 6.71
CA THR A 114 3.10 -11.78 5.57
C THR A 114 3.00 -10.26 5.67
N VAL A 115 3.54 -9.58 4.65
CA VAL A 115 3.56 -8.12 4.53
C VAL A 115 2.66 -7.69 3.38
N TRP A 116 1.71 -6.80 3.65
CA TRP A 116 0.79 -6.28 2.65
C TRP A 116 1.22 -4.87 2.21
N LEU A 117 1.33 -4.69 0.90
CA LEU A 117 1.51 -3.42 0.22
C LEU A 117 0.12 -2.94 -0.24
N ALA A 118 -0.57 -2.20 0.62
CA ALA A 118 -1.91 -1.71 0.38
C ALA A 118 -1.89 -0.18 0.34
N HIS A 119 -2.13 0.43 -0.81
CA HIS A 119 -2.03 1.89 -0.94
C HIS A 119 -2.94 2.61 0.06
N LYS A 120 -4.21 2.18 0.11
CA LYS A 120 -5.23 2.71 1.03
C LYS A 120 -5.23 1.98 2.37
N PRO A 121 -5.13 2.69 3.51
CA PRO A 121 -5.20 2.06 4.83
C PRO A 121 -6.64 1.69 5.23
N ASP A 122 -7.65 2.21 4.54
CA ASP A 122 -9.09 2.04 4.77
C ASP A 122 -9.47 0.56 4.98
N MET A 123 -8.84 -0.32 4.19
CA MET A 123 -9.07 -1.76 4.25
C MET A 123 -8.69 -2.33 5.63
N MET A 124 -7.59 -1.86 6.24
CA MET A 124 -7.22 -2.26 7.59
C MET A 124 -8.06 -1.53 8.66
N ILE A 125 -8.35 -0.25 8.45
CA ILE A 125 -9.00 0.60 9.47
C ILE A 125 -10.48 0.25 9.68
N PHE A 126 -11.20 -0.15 8.62
CA PHE A 126 -12.65 -0.27 8.66
C PHE A 126 -13.18 -1.70 8.45
N PHE A 127 -12.34 -2.67 8.07
CA PHE A 127 -12.79 -4.00 7.65
C PHE A 127 -12.12 -5.18 8.35
N ASP A 128 -11.19 -4.92 9.27
CA ASP A 128 -10.54 -5.93 10.12
C ASP A 128 -10.10 -7.22 9.38
N PRO A 129 -9.39 -7.12 8.23
CA PRO A 129 -9.00 -8.25 7.39
C PRO A 129 -8.08 -9.26 8.13
N HIS A 130 -7.43 -8.81 9.20
CA HIS A 130 -6.52 -9.60 10.02
C HIS A 130 -7.24 -10.69 10.83
N GLU A 131 -8.57 -10.60 10.97
CA GLU A 131 -9.38 -11.64 11.60
C GLU A 131 -9.57 -12.87 10.67
N ASP A 132 -9.46 -12.68 9.36
CA ASP A 132 -9.71 -13.73 8.35
C ASP A 132 -8.44 -14.19 7.62
N TYR A 133 -7.43 -13.33 7.52
CA TYR A 133 -6.24 -13.56 6.72
C TYR A 133 -4.95 -13.38 7.53
N ARG A 134 -3.90 -14.10 7.14
CA ARG A 134 -2.57 -13.88 7.70
C ARG A 134 -2.02 -12.53 7.26
N ILE A 135 -1.84 -11.64 8.22
CA ILE A 135 -1.26 -10.32 8.03
C ILE A 135 -0.41 -10.02 9.27
N ASP A 136 0.89 -9.78 9.09
CA ASP A 136 1.78 -9.38 10.19
C ASP A 136 2.10 -7.88 10.12
N LEU A 137 2.21 -7.34 8.89
CA LEU A 137 2.52 -5.94 8.64
C LEU A 137 1.79 -5.42 7.40
N VAL A 138 1.24 -4.22 7.48
CA VAL A 138 0.66 -3.48 6.35
C VAL A 138 1.43 -2.18 6.15
N LEU A 139 1.82 -1.92 4.90
CA LEU A 139 2.46 -0.70 4.48
C LEU A 139 1.49 0.09 3.61
N SER A 140 1.12 1.29 4.08
CA SER A 140 0.13 2.13 3.42
C SER A 140 0.59 3.57 3.27
N GLY A 141 -0.09 4.26 2.35
CA GLY A 141 0.06 5.69 2.11
C GLY A 141 -1.32 6.34 2.03
N HIS A 142 -1.64 6.94 0.89
CA HIS A 142 -2.94 7.53 0.55
C HIS A 142 -3.35 8.78 1.35
N VAL A 143 -3.15 8.80 2.67
CA VAL A 143 -3.55 9.91 3.56
C VAL A 143 -2.59 11.10 3.49
N HIS A 144 -1.45 10.92 2.82
CA HIS A 144 -0.40 11.94 2.67
C HIS A 144 0.06 12.56 4.00
N GLY A 145 -0.08 11.87 5.13
CA GLY A 145 0.34 12.39 6.44
C GLY A 145 -0.57 13.46 7.03
N GLY A 146 -1.82 13.58 6.55
CA GLY A 146 -2.76 14.61 6.98
C GLY A 146 -2.74 15.89 6.13
N LEU A 147 -1.95 15.92 5.05
CA LEU A 147 -1.56 17.07 4.21
C LEU A 147 -0.87 18.20 4.96
N TRP A 148 -1.57 18.81 5.91
CA TRP A 148 -1.07 19.79 6.86
C TRP A 148 -0.97 19.16 8.23
N ARG A 149 0.05 19.55 8.99
CA ARG A 149 0.22 19.08 10.35
C ARG A 149 0.30 20.25 11.33
N ILE A 150 -0.41 20.13 12.43
CA ILE A 150 -0.33 21.08 13.53
C ILE A 150 0.53 20.45 14.62
N PRO A 151 1.62 21.11 15.06
CA PRO A 151 2.46 20.59 16.14
C PRO A 151 1.63 20.26 17.39
N GLY A 152 1.77 19.04 17.90
CA GLY A 152 1.04 18.56 19.08
C GLY A 152 -0.40 18.09 18.83
N VAL A 153 -0.97 18.28 17.64
CA VAL A 153 -2.32 17.81 17.29
C VAL A 153 -2.27 16.69 16.26
N GLY A 154 -1.45 16.83 15.21
CA GLY A 154 -1.37 15.83 14.14
C GLY A 154 -1.83 16.37 12.78
N GLY A 155 -2.26 15.47 11.91
CA GLY A 155 -2.77 15.73 10.57
C GLY A 155 -4.10 16.48 10.58
N VAL A 156 -4.31 17.32 9.57
CA VAL A 156 -5.53 18.13 9.46
C VAL A 156 -6.59 17.44 8.60
N PHE A 157 -6.19 16.71 7.56
CA PHE A 157 -7.14 16.10 6.62
C PHE A 157 -6.68 14.73 6.11
N SER A 158 -7.59 13.76 6.13
CA SER A 158 -7.46 12.47 5.44
C SER A 158 -8.60 12.30 4.44
N PRO A 159 -8.36 11.75 3.23
CA PRO A 159 -9.43 11.31 2.34
C PRO A 159 -10.38 10.28 2.99
N SER A 160 -9.86 9.48 3.93
CA SER A 160 -10.59 8.37 4.57
C SER A 160 -11.49 8.84 5.72
N GLU A 161 -11.05 9.81 6.52
CA GLU A 161 -11.73 10.20 7.78
C GLU A 161 -12.17 11.67 7.82
N GLY A 162 -11.77 12.49 6.85
CA GLY A 162 -12.05 13.93 6.84
C GLY A 162 -11.10 14.73 7.73
N LEU A 163 -11.65 15.68 8.50
CA LEU A 163 -10.85 16.63 9.30
C LEU A 163 -10.40 16.04 10.63
N PHE A 164 -9.16 16.34 11.01
CA PHE A 164 -8.49 15.83 12.22
C PHE A 164 -8.59 14.30 12.34
N PRO A 165 -8.12 13.57 11.31
CA PRO A 165 -8.19 12.12 11.27
C PRO A 165 -7.46 11.48 12.45
N HIS A 166 -7.95 10.33 12.91
CA HIS A 166 -7.25 9.51 13.89
C HIS A 166 -6.04 8.82 13.26
N TYR A 167 -6.17 8.43 11.99
CA TYR A 167 -5.13 7.80 11.18
C TYR A 167 -4.57 8.80 10.18
N ASP A 168 -3.41 9.39 10.50
CA ASP A 168 -2.73 10.36 9.62
C ASP A 168 -1.37 9.90 9.14
N LYS A 169 -0.51 9.45 10.05
CA LYS A 169 0.89 9.08 9.85
C LYS A 169 1.41 8.39 11.10
N GLY A 170 2.07 7.25 10.94
CA GLY A 170 2.74 6.56 12.03
C GLY A 170 2.50 5.06 12.03
N GLU A 171 2.76 4.45 13.19
CA GLU A 171 2.54 3.04 13.44
C GLU A 171 1.26 2.84 14.26
N TYR A 172 0.39 1.97 13.79
CA TYR A 172 -0.87 1.59 14.43
C TYR A 172 -0.92 0.07 14.60
N SER A 173 -1.64 -0.42 15.59
CA SER A 173 -1.74 -1.85 15.89
C SER A 173 -3.19 -2.33 15.84
N PHE A 174 -3.41 -3.45 15.17
CA PHE A 174 -4.69 -4.14 15.00
C PHE A 174 -4.50 -5.61 15.38
N GLY A 175 -4.80 -5.96 16.63
CA GLY A 175 -4.43 -7.26 17.19
C GLY A 175 -2.91 -7.48 17.13
N SER A 176 -2.48 -8.56 16.47
CA SER A 176 -1.05 -8.84 16.20
C SER A 176 -0.49 -8.13 14.96
N THR A 177 -1.36 -7.50 14.16
CA THR A 177 -0.98 -6.83 12.91
C THR A 177 -0.51 -5.41 13.20
N ARG A 178 0.55 -4.97 12.51
CA ARG A 178 0.98 -3.57 12.51
C ARG A 178 0.64 -2.90 11.19
N LEU A 179 0.18 -1.66 11.24
CA LEU A 179 -0.01 -0.78 10.09
C LEU A 179 1.03 0.35 10.17
N ILE A 180 1.85 0.49 9.15
CA ILE A 180 2.72 1.65 8.95
C ILE A 180 2.07 2.55 7.90
N LEU A 181 1.56 3.68 8.36
CA LEU A 181 0.96 4.70 7.52
C LEU A 181 1.99 5.79 7.24
N SER A 182 2.56 5.77 6.03
CA SER A 182 3.56 6.75 5.62
C SER A 182 2.92 8.05 5.13
N GLY A 183 3.58 9.17 5.42
CA GLY A 183 3.28 10.45 4.79
C GLY A 183 3.55 10.47 3.29
N GLY A 184 4.40 9.57 2.78
CA GLY A 184 4.78 9.47 1.36
C GLY A 184 5.60 10.65 0.84
N LEU A 185 6.11 10.51 -0.38
CA LEU A 185 6.98 11.52 -1.02
C LEU A 185 6.22 12.61 -1.78
N ALA A 186 5.09 12.26 -2.39
CA ALA A 186 4.39 13.13 -3.33
C ALA A 186 3.43 14.12 -2.65
N GLY A 187 3.20 15.28 -3.26
CA GLY A 187 2.15 16.23 -2.86
C GLY A 187 0.73 15.74 -3.20
N TYR A 188 -0.27 16.56 -2.91
CA TYR A 188 -1.68 16.29 -3.21
C TYR A 188 -2.22 17.33 -4.19
N GLY A 189 -1.94 17.12 -5.47
CA GLY A 189 -2.30 18.06 -6.54
C GLY A 189 -1.76 19.46 -6.26
N LEU A 190 -2.65 20.45 -6.22
CA LEU A 190 -2.32 21.86 -5.98
C LEU A 190 -2.21 22.23 -4.50
N ILE A 191 -2.57 21.33 -3.58
CA ILE A 191 -2.55 21.62 -2.14
C ILE A 191 -1.13 21.37 -1.61
N PRO A 192 -0.42 22.41 -1.13
CA PRO A 192 0.93 22.24 -0.61
C PRO A 192 0.90 21.50 0.73
N ARG A 193 1.99 20.79 1.03
CA ARG A 193 2.25 20.25 2.37
C ARG A 193 2.65 21.38 3.32
N ILE A 194 2.06 21.43 4.51
CA ILE A 194 2.39 22.42 5.55
C ILE A 194 2.78 21.67 6.82
N PHE A 195 4.02 21.90 7.31
CA PHE A 195 4.62 21.18 8.45
C PHE A 195 4.56 19.64 8.34
N ASN A 196 4.44 19.12 7.13
CA ASN A 196 4.30 17.70 6.84
C ASN A 196 5.30 17.30 5.75
N LEU A 197 6.56 17.13 6.15
CA LEU A 197 7.65 16.84 5.22
C LEU A 197 7.43 15.51 4.48
N PRO A 198 7.87 15.41 3.21
CA PRO A 198 7.97 14.13 2.50
C PRO A 198 8.69 13.08 3.34
N GLU A 199 8.24 11.84 3.25
CA GLU A 199 8.76 10.75 4.08
C GLU A 199 9.16 9.52 3.25
N ILE A 200 10.29 8.93 3.64
CA ILE A 200 10.69 7.57 3.29
C ILE A 200 10.79 6.80 4.61
N CYS A 201 10.00 5.73 4.75
CA CYS A 201 10.05 4.86 5.91
C CYS A 201 11.13 3.80 5.73
N VAL A 202 12.01 3.65 6.73
CA VAL A 202 12.96 2.55 6.83
C VAL A 202 12.45 1.62 7.92
N ILE A 203 12.15 0.37 7.56
CA ILE A 203 11.55 -0.61 8.45
C ILE A 203 12.52 -1.76 8.63
N THR A 204 12.84 -2.08 9.89
CA THR A 204 13.66 -3.24 10.24
C THR A 204 12.76 -4.35 10.72
N LEU A 205 12.70 -5.43 9.94
CA LEU A 205 12.00 -6.65 10.35
C LEU A 205 12.94 -7.51 11.19
N SER A 206 12.50 -7.88 12.39
CA SER A 206 13.25 -8.76 13.28
C SER A 206 12.48 -10.08 13.42
N PRO A 207 13.14 -11.24 13.23
CA PRO A 207 12.50 -12.52 13.49
C PRO A 207 12.16 -12.62 14.98
N GLU A 208 10.95 -13.09 15.26
CA GLU A 208 10.56 -13.40 16.64
C GLU A 208 11.16 -14.76 17.00
N TYR A 209 12.19 -14.75 17.85
CA TYR A 209 12.73 -15.98 18.42
C TYR A 209 11.82 -16.41 19.57
N LYS A 210 10.97 -17.42 19.34
CA LYS A 210 10.30 -18.11 20.44
C LYS A 210 11.35 -18.91 21.21
N ILE A 211 11.69 -18.44 22.41
CA ILE A 211 12.56 -19.12 23.39
C ILE A 211 11.77 -20.23 24.08
#